data_AF-U6C2Z2-F1
#
_entry.id   AF-U6C2Z2-F1
#
_cell.length_a   1.000
_cell.length_b   1.000
_cell.length_c   1.000
_cell.angle_alpha   90.00
_cell.angle_beta   90.00
_cell.angle_gamma   90.00
#
_symmetry.space_group_name_H-M   'P 1'
#
loop_
_entity.id
_entity.type
_entity.pdbx_description
1 polymer ?
#
loop_
_entity_poly.entity_id
_entity_poly.type
_entity_poly.pdbx_seq_one_letter_code
_entity_poly.pdbx_strand_id
1 'polypeptide(L)'
;MTQLHETAYPRLKADPSAQDLDEIYTLTHDEIAFIDKTVKRPIARSAAFIYLKLFQRLGYFVHIRDVPSAIRQHIVAQTGYRPARADELRQFDRTTARTTLIAALRRYLNVRPLDD
;
A
#
# COMPACT_ATOMS: atom_id res chain seq x y z
N MET A 1 -9.97 -11.81 -29.23
CA MET A 1 -9.30 -12.88 -28.48
C MET A 1 -9.37 -12.52 -27.02
N THR A 2 -10.09 -13.32 -26.25
CA THR A 2 -10.47 -13.11 -24.85
C THR A 2 -9.34 -13.53 -23.92
N GLN A 3 -8.69 -12.57 -23.28
CA GLN A 3 -8.00 -12.82 -22.00
C GLN A 3 -8.70 -11.96 -20.95
N LEU A 4 -9.88 -12.43 -20.53
CA LEU A 4 -10.46 -12.03 -19.27
C LEU A 4 -9.55 -12.58 -18.18
N HIS A 5 -8.66 -11.75 -17.65
CA HIS A 5 -8.04 -12.01 -16.37
C HIS A 5 -9.11 -11.74 -15.30
N GLU A 6 -9.98 -12.75 -15.10
CA GLU A 6 -10.87 -12.86 -13.96
C GLU A 6 -10.03 -12.90 -12.66
N THR A 7 -9.67 -11.74 -12.12
CA THR A 7 -9.41 -11.60 -10.68
C THR A 7 -10.43 -10.66 -10.05
N ALA A 8 -11.69 -10.91 -10.38
CA ALA A 8 -12.85 -10.46 -9.62
C ALA A 8 -12.90 -11.18 -8.27
N TYR A 9 -12.08 -10.83 -7.28
CA TYR A 9 -12.45 -10.93 -5.86
C TYR A 9 -11.59 -10.03 -4.95
N PRO A 10 -12.22 -9.25 -4.05
CA PRO A 10 -11.58 -8.45 -3.01
C PRO A 10 -11.19 -9.32 -1.82
N ARG A 11 -10.25 -10.23 -2.01
CA ARG A 11 -9.59 -10.95 -0.92
C ARG A 11 -8.09 -10.96 -1.20
N LEU A 12 -7.30 -10.62 -0.18
CA LEU A 12 -5.86 -10.80 -0.21
C LEU A 12 -5.55 -12.29 -0.39
N LYS A 13 -5.42 -12.74 -1.64
CA LYS A 13 -4.77 -14.02 -1.92
C LYS A 13 -3.34 -13.89 -1.39
N ALA A 14 -2.92 -14.88 -0.61
CA ALA A 14 -1.56 -14.93 -0.06
C ALA A 14 -0.51 -15.08 -1.17
N ASP A 15 -0.92 -15.61 -2.33
CA ASP A 15 -0.08 -15.91 -3.49
C ASP A 15 -0.63 -15.21 -4.76
N PRO A 16 -0.50 -13.87 -4.87
CA PRO A 16 -0.73 -13.17 -6.11
C PRO A 16 0.51 -13.32 -7.02
N SER A 17 0.29 -13.62 -8.31
CA SER A 17 1.37 -13.69 -9.30
C SER A 17 2.15 -12.38 -9.36
N ALA A 18 3.46 -12.45 -9.62
CA ALA A 18 4.31 -11.26 -9.72
C ALA A 18 3.82 -10.24 -10.78
N GLN A 19 3.17 -10.72 -11.84
CA GLN A 19 2.58 -9.88 -12.89
C GLN A 19 1.33 -9.12 -12.41
N ASP A 20 0.37 -9.80 -11.77
CA ASP A 20 -0.77 -9.14 -11.12
C ASP A 20 -0.30 -8.19 -10.01
N LEU A 21 0.74 -8.57 -9.26
CA LEU A 21 1.32 -7.69 -8.25
C LEU A 21 1.86 -6.40 -8.86
N ASP A 22 2.54 -6.50 -9.99
CA ASP A 22 3.08 -5.35 -10.70
C ASP A 22 1.93 -4.51 -11.26
N GLU A 23 1.02 -5.07 -12.06
CA GLU A 23 -0.09 -4.30 -12.64
C GLU A 23 -1.01 -3.64 -11.58
N ILE A 24 -1.28 -4.33 -10.46
CA ILE A 24 -2.27 -3.86 -9.47
C ILE A 24 -1.62 -3.02 -8.37
N TYR A 25 -0.39 -3.35 -7.96
CA TYR A 25 0.29 -2.69 -6.83
C TYR A 25 1.44 -1.77 -7.26
N THR A 26 1.53 -1.42 -8.56
CA THR A 26 2.46 -0.40 -9.05
C THR A 26 2.10 0.98 -8.50
N LEU A 27 3.10 1.62 -7.88
CA LEU A 27 3.00 2.99 -7.39
C LEU A 27 3.27 3.99 -8.51
N THR A 28 2.44 5.02 -8.57
CA THR A 28 2.67 6.18 -9.44
C THR A 28 3.60 7.19 -8.75
N HIS A 29 4.33 7.95 -9.56
CA HIS A 29 5.25 8.99 -9.09
C HIS A 29 4.57 10.01 -8.16
N ASP A 30 3.30 10.33 -8.41
CA ASP A 30 2.53 11.26 -7.60
C ASP A 30 2.25 10.74 -6.18
N GLU A 31 1.98 9.44 -6.06
CA GLU A 31 1.82 8.76 -4.77
C GLU A 31 3.15 8.77 -4.00
N ILE A 32 4.27 8.48 -4.70
CA ILE A 32 5.62 8.54 -4.14
C ILE A 32 5.96 9.93 -3.62
N ALA A 33 5.75 10.97 -4.42
CA ALA A 33 6.01 12.35 -4.03
C ALA A 33 5.15 12.79 -2.84
N PHE A 34 3.87 12.42 -2.82
CA PHE A 34 2.98 12.75 -1.71
C PHE A 34 3.42 12.08 -0.40
N ILE A 35 3.74 10.80 -0.45
CA ILE A 35 4.18 10.02 0.71
C ILE A 35 5.52 10.55 1.22
N ASP A 36 6.46 10.86 0.33
CA ASP A 36 7.76 11.43 0.70
C ASP A 36 7.61 12.79 1.40
N LYS A 37 6.72 13.65 0.90
CA LYS A 37 6.40 14.96 1.47
C LYS A 37 5.66 14.88 2.80
N THR A 38 4.73 13.93 2.93
CA THR A 38 3.89 13.76 4.13
C THR A 38 4.65 13.05 5.25
N VAL A 39 5.45 12.05 4.89
CA VAL A 39 6.03 11.10 5.83
C VAL A 39 7.55 11.21 5.78
N LYS A 40 8.15 11.75 6.84
CA LYS A 40 9.62 11.84 6.93
C LYS A 40 10.29 10.54 7.38
N ARG A 41 9.57 9.65 8.07
CA ARG A 41 10.14 8.40 8.59
C ARG A 41 10.14 7.30 7.51
N PRO A 42 11.28 6.63 7.25
CA PRO A 42 11.37 5.60 6.21
C PRO A 42 10.41 4.42 6.47
N ILE A 43 10.29 3.96 7.71
CA ILE A 43 9.37 2.88 8.11
C ILE A 43 7.92 3.25 7.81
N ALA A 44 7.54 4.50 8.11
CA ALA A 44 6.20 4.99 7.92
C ALA A 44 5.88 5.19 6.43
N ARG A 45 6.87 5.54 5.59
CA ARG A 45 6.69 5.63 4.13
C ARG A 45 6.32 4.29 3.53
N SER A 46 7.08 3.24 3.86
CA SER A 46 6.77 1.88 3.41
C SER A 46 5.35 1.47 3.80
N ALA A 47 4.97 1.71 5.07
CA ALA A 47 3.61 1.45 5.54
C ALA A 47 2.55 2.27 4.77
N ALA A 48 2.86 3.53 4.48
CA ALA A 48 1.94 4.43 3.79
C ALA A 48 1.66 3.99 2.35
N PHE A 49 2.68 3.57 1.62
CA PHE A 49 2.55 2.99 0.28
C PHE A 49 1.62 1.77 0.27
N ILE A 50 1.85 0.87 1.22
CA ILE A 50 1.04 -0.33 1.40
C ILE A 50 -0.42 0.07 1.68
N TYR A 51 -0.66 0.98 2.63
CA TYR A 51 -2.01 1.44 2.97
C TYR A 51 -2.72 2.13 1.82
N LEU A 52 -2.01 2.93 1.03
CA LEU A 52 -2.58 3.64 -0.11
C LEU A 52 -3.06 2.65 -1.18
N LYS A 53 -2.22 1.69 -1.57
CA LYS A 53 -2.59 0.67 -2.56
C LYS A 53 -3.69 -0.27 -2.06
N LEU A 54 -3.62 -0.69 -0.80
CA LEU A 54 -4.68 -1.47 -0.18
C LEU A 54 -6.00 -0.72 -0.15
N PHE A 55 -5.98 0.58 0.14
CA PHE A 55 -7.19 1.38 0.13
C PHE A 55 -7.77 1.54 -1.27
N GLN A 56 -6.94 1.77 -2.30
CA GLN A 56 -7.41 1.81 -3.69
C GLN A 56 -8.05 0.48 -4.12
N ARG A 57 -7.49 -0.66 -3.68
CA ARG A 57 -7.99 -1.98 -4.05
C ARG A 57 -9.18 -2.47 -3.22
N LEU A 58 -9.21 -2.18 -1.92
CA LEU A 58 -10.20 -2.70 -0.97
C LEU A 58 -11.26 -1.66 -0.57
N GLY A 59 -10.98 -0.37 -0.71
CA GLY A 59 -11.82 0.73 -0.22
C GLY A 59 -11.74 0.97 1.30
N TYR A 60 -10.93 0.21 2.04
CA TYR A 60 -10.76 0.35 3.48
C TYR A 60 -9.32 0.11 3.94
N PHE A 61 -8.98 0.64 5.12
CA PHE A 61 -7.68 0.47 5.74
C PHE A 61 -7.67 -0.81 6.58
N VAL A 62 -6.86 -1.79 6.17
CA VAL A 62 -6.56 -2.98 6.98
C VAL A 62 -5.44 -2.70 7.97
N HIS A 63 -5.12 -3.65 8.88
CA HIS A 63 -3.90 -3.56 9.66
C HIS A 63 -2.73 -4.17 8.90
N ILE A 64 -1.52 -3.65 9.09
CA ILE A 64 -0.31 -4.17 8.41
C ILE A 64 -0.03 -5.64 8.72
N ARG A 65 -0.58 -6.16 9.83
CA ARG A 65 -0.52 -7.58 10.23
C ARG A 65 -1.36 -8.49 9.34
N ASP A 66 -2.45 -7.96 8.79
CA ASP A 66 -3.38 -8.66 7.89
C ASP A 66 -2.88 -8.59 6.43
N VAL A 67 -1.81 -7.84 6.17
CA VAL A 67 -1.18 -7.72 4.84
C VAL A 67 -0.09 -8.79 4.68
N PRO A 68 -0.19 -9.67 3.66
CA PRO A 68 0.83 -10.61 3.23
C PRO A 68 2.16 -9.94 3.01
N SER A 69 3.22 -10.60 3.44
CA SER A 69 4.60 -10.18 3.17
C SER A 69 4.91 -10.00 1.70
N ALA A 70 4.29 -10.80 0.80
CA ALA A 70 4.50 -10.71 -0.64
C ALA A 70 4.16 -9.32 -1.19
N ILE A 71 2.96 -8.80 -0.90
CA ILE A 71 2.54 -7.46 -1.34
C ILE A 71 3.44 -6.38 -0.76
N ARG A 72 3.76 -6.47 0.55
CA ARG A 72 4.62 -5.48 1.20
C ARG A 72 6.01 -5.44 0.59
N GLN A 73 6.61 -6.62 0.37
CA GLN A 73 7.93 -6.72 -0.24
C GLN A 73 7.91 -6.24 -1.68
N HIS A 74 6.86 -6.54 -2.44
CA HIS A 74 6.74 -6.11 -3.83
C HIS A 74 6.65 -4.58 -3.95
N ILE A 75 5.74 -3.93 -3.19
CA ILE A 75 5.59 -2.47 -3.18
C ILE A 75 6.89 -1.76 -2.78
N VAL A 76 7.59 -2.31 -1.77
CA VAL A 76 8.86 -1.72 -1.32
C VAL A 76 10.01 -2.00 -2.30
N ALA A 77 10.02 -3.17 -2.93
CA ALA A 77 11.00 -3.50 -3.97
C ALA A 77 10.87 -2.58 -5.17
N GLN A 78 9.65 -2.27 -5.62
CA GLN A 78 9.40 -1.34 -6.72
C GLN A 78 9.84 0.09 -6.40
N THR A 79 9.70 0.52 -5.15
CA THR A 79 10.07 1.89 -4.75
C THR A 79 11.57 2.05 -4.46
N GLY A 80 12.33 0.95 -4.43
CA GLY A 80 13.76 0.96 -4.13
C GLY A 80 14.10 1.35 -2.68
N TYR A 81 13.11 1.51 -1.80
CA TYR A 81 13.35 1.78 -0.38
C TYR A 81 13.68 0.48 0.37
N ARG A 82 14.30 0.60 1.55
CA ARG A 82 14.51 -0.57 2.40
C ARG A 82 13.16 -1.12 2.89
N PRO A 83 12.92 -2.44 2.75
CA PRO A 83 11.76 -3.07 3.39
C PRO A 83 11.88 -2.92 4.90
N ALA A 84 10.93 -2.19 5.49
CA ALA A 84 10.78 -2.16 6.94
C ALA A 84 10.48 -3.57 7.44
N ARG A 85 11.14 -4.01 8.52
CA ARG A 85 10.89 -5.33 9.07
C ARG A 85 9.44 -5.41 9.55
N ALA A 86 8.86 -6.60 9.48
CA ALA A 86 7.50 -6.83 9.97
C ALA A 86 7.34 -6.39 11.44
N ASP A 87 8.41 -6.53 12.24
CA ASP A 87 8.48 -6.07 13.62
C ASP A 87 8.44 -4.54 13.76
N GLU A 88 9.17 -3.81 12.92
CA GLU A 88 9.16 -2.35 12.90
C GLU A 88 7.80 -1.81 12.46
N LEU A 89 7.19 -2.45 11.46
CA LEU A 89 5.83 -2.12 11.01
C LEU A 89 4.80 -2.39 12.11
N ARG A 90 4.94 -3.48 12.88
CA ARG A 90 4.06 -3.78 14.03
C ARG A 90 4.21 -2.75 15.16
N GLN A 91 5.43 -2.34 15.46
CA GLN A 91 5.68 -1.27 16.44
C GLN A 91 5.11 0.07 15.96
N PHE A 92 5.25 0.37 14.66
CA PHE A 92 4.64 1.54 14.05
C PHE A 92 3.11 1.49 14.11
N ASP A 93 2.50 0.33 13.86
CA ASP A 93 1.04 0.14 13.91
C ASP A 93 0.46 0.42 15.30
N ARG A 94 1.24 0.16 16.37
CA ARG A 94 0.87 0.48 17.76
C ARG A 94 1.03 1.95 18.13
N THR A 95 1.68 2.76 17.29
CA THR A 95 1.95 4.16 17.57
C THR A 95 0.86 5.06 16.98
N THR A 96 0.58 6.21 17.60
CA THR A 96 -0.34 7.25 17.08
C THR A 96 0.03 7.73 15.67
N ALA A 97 1.28 7.54 15.26
CA ALA A 97 1.76 7.83 13.91
C ALA A 97 0.99 7.07 12.82
N ARG A 98 0.49 5.86 13.11
CA ARG A 98 -0.42 5.12 12.21
C ARG A 98 -1.69 5.92 11.95
N THR A 99 -2.34 6.42 13.00
CA THR A 99 -3.59 7.16 12.87
C THR A 99 -3.40 8.47 12.11
N THR A 100 -2.32 9.21 12.40
CA THR A 100 -1.96 10.41 11.65
C THR A 100 -1.71 10.10 10.18
N LEU A 101 -1.04 8.97 9.90
CA LEU A 101 -0.78 8.52 8.54
C LEU A 101 -2.06 8.17 7.78
N ILE A 102 -2.94 7.36 8.39
CA ILE A 102 -4.24 7.00 7.79
C ILE A 102 -5.08 8.27 7.55
N ALA A 103 -5.07 9.23 8.47
CA ALA A 103 -5.77 10.49 8.30
C ALA A 103 -5.21 11.33 7.13
N ALA A 104 -3.89 11.37 6.97
CA ALA A 104 -3.24 12.06 5.84
C ALA A 104 -3.54 11.36 4.50
N LEU A 105 -3.46 10.02 4.47
CA LEU A 105 -3.83 9.21 3.31
C LEU A 105 -5.29 9.40 2.94
N ARG A 106 -6.21 9.36 3.91
CA ARG A 106 -7.63 9.65 3.70
C ARG A 106 -7.85 11.02 3.10
N ARG A 107 -7.15 12.05 3.59
CA ARG A 107 -7.25 13.40 3.01
C ARG A 107 -6.81 13.41 1.55
N TYR A 108 -5.70 12.76 1.23
CA TYR A 108 -5.20 12.67 -0.14
C TYR A 108 -6.13 11.88 -1.07
N LEU A 109 -6.61 10.72 -0.62
CA LEU A 109 -7.55 9.87 -1.35
C LEU A 109 -8.94 10.49 -1.47
N ASN A 110 -9.40 11.28 -0.50
CA ASN A 110 -10.66 12.03 -0.61
C ASN A 110 -10.52 13.26 -1.52
N VAL A 111 -9.29 13.69 -1.82
CA VAL A 111 -8.99 14.80 -2.75
C VAL A 111 -8.85 14.29 -4.19
N ARG A 112 -8.52 13.00 -4.41
CA ARG A 112 -8.62 12.37 -5.72
C ARG A 112 -9.87 11.51 -5.79
N PRO A 113 -10.95 11.90 -6.49
CA PRO A 113 -11.86 10.88 -6.98
C PRO A 113 -11.01 9.87 -7.76
N LEU A 114 -11.10 8.61 -7.36
CA LEU A 114 -10.53 7.48 -8.09
C LEU A 114 -11.35 7.40 -9.39
N ASP A 115 -10.95 8.22 -10.36
CA ASP A 115 -11.52 8.25 -11.69
C ASP A 115 -10.86 7.11 -12.50
N ASP A 116 -11.75 6.25 -12.98
CA ASP A 116 -11.66 5.07 -13.86
C ASP A 116 -10.29 4.71 -14.48
#